data_AF-A0A257PDG6-F1
#
_entry.id   AF-A0A257PDG6-F1
#
_cell.length_a   1.000
_cell.length_b   1.000
_cell.length_c   1.000
_cell.angle_alpha   90.00
_cell.angle_beta   90.00
_cell.angle_gamma   90.00
#
_symmetry.space_group_name_H-M   'P 1'
#
loop_
_entity.id
_entity.type
_entity.pdbx_description
1 polymer ?
#
loop_
_entity_poly.entity_id
_entity_poly.type
_entity_poly.pdbx_seq_one_letter_code
_entity_poly.pdbx_strand_id
1 'polypeptide(L)' 'TRPGGYTRTLKFGFRVGDNAPMALIELVDRPDVDATPVEDKSE' A
#
# COMPACT_ATOMS: atom_id res chain seq x y z
N THR A 1 -14.44 2.85 17.20
CA THR A 1 -15.15 2.52 15.94
C THR A 1 -14.71 3.49 14.87
N ARG A 2 -14.05 3.01 13.81
CA ARG A 2 -13.63 3.85 12.69
C ARG A 2 -14.68 3.70 11.58
N PRO A 3 -15.61 4.65 11.41
CA PRO A 3 -16.67 4.53 10.40
C PRO A 3 -16.09 4.79 9.01
N GLY A 4 -15.53 3.74 8.39
CA GLY A 4 -15.03 3.76 7.01
C GLY A 4 -13.60 4.28 6.84
N GLY A 5 -13.19 4.42 5.57
CA GLY A 5 -11.89 4.98 5.17
C GLY A 5 -10.69 4.07 5.40
N TYR A 6 -10.86 2.74 5.39
CA TYR A 6 -9.79 1.77 5.68
C TYR A 6 -8.66 1.76 4.64
N THR A 7 -8.89 2.38 3.49
CA THR A 7 -7.90 2.54 2.43
C THR A 7 -7.59 4.02 2.22
N ARG A 8 -6.35 4.33 1.87
CA ARG A 8 -5.93 5.64 1.38
C ARG A 8 -5.48 5.52 -0.07
N THR A 9 -5.95 6.45 -0.91
CA THR A 9 -5.57 6.53 -2.32
C THR A 9 -4.61 7.70 -2.54
N LEU A 10 -3.45 7.41 -3.11
CA LEU A 10 -2.42 8.39 -3.46
C LEU A 10 -2.28 8.45 -4.97
N LYS A 11 -2.43 9.65 -5.57
CA LYS A 11 -2.27 9.83 -7.02
C LYS A 11 -0.81 9.62 -7.40
N PHE A 12 -0.56 8.81 -8.43
CA PHE A 12 0.79 8.42 -8.84
C PHE A 12 1.03 8.66 -10.34
N GLY A 13 0.62 9.84 -10.81
CA GLY A 13 0.86 10.26 -12.19
C GLY A 13 0.21 9.34 -13.22
N PHE A 14 0.89 9.15 -14.35
CA PHE A 14 0.41 8.36 -15.48
C PHE A 14 1.40 7.26 -15.84
N ARG A 15 0.88 6.13 -16.32
CA ARG A 15 1.67 4.99 -16.76
C ARG A 15 2.36 5.29 -18.08
N VAL A 16 3.63 4.90 -18.19
CA VAL A 16 4.43 5.08 -19.41
C VAL A 16 3.88 4.15 -20.51
N GLY A 17 3.64 4.69 -21.71
CA GLY A 17 3.21 3.95 -22.89
C GLY A 17 1.74 4.11 -23.25
N ASP A 18 0.85 4.13 -22.25
CA ASP A 18 -0.60 4.29 -22.47
C ASP A 18 -1.20 5.52 -21.76
N ASN A 19 -0.37 6.25 -21.00
CA ASN A 19 -0.78 7.44 -20.25
C ASN A 19 -2.00 7.18 -19.35
N ALA A 20 -2.14 5.97 -18.82
CA ALA A 20 -3.25 5.62 -17.93
C ALA A 20 -3.02 6.24 -16.54
N PRO A 21 -4.02 6.90 -15.92
CA PRO A 21 -3.86 7.49 -14.59
C PRO A 21 -3.66 6.41 -13.54
N MET A 22 -2.58 6.52 -12.77
CA MET A 22 -2.23 5.56 -11.73
C MET A 22 -2.51 6.12 -10.33
N ALA A 23 -2.78 5.20 -9.40
CA ALA A 23 -2.87 5.50 -7.99
C ALA A 23 -2.35 4.32 -7.16
N LEU A 24 -1.76 4.64 -6.01
CA LEU A 24 -1.40 3.68 -4.98
C LEU A 24 -2.53 3.60 -3.96
N ILE A 25 -2.87 2.38 -3.54
CA ILE A 25 -3.86 2.13 -2.49
C ILE A 25 -3.13 1.47 -1.33
N GLU A 26 -3.19 2.11 -0.15
CA GLU A 26 -2.64 1.56 1.09
C GLU A 26 -3.75 1.28 2.11
N LEU A 27 -3.52 0.29 2.97
CA LEU A 27 -4.38 0.03 4.13
C LEU A 27 -3.97 0.94 5.28
N VAL A 28 -4.93 1.63 5.89
CA VAL A 28 -4.65 2.66 6.92
C VAL A 28 -4.05 2.06 8.19
N ASP A 29 -4.50 0.88 8.58
CA ASP A 29 -4.10 0.24 9.84
C ASP A 29 -3.12 -0.93 9.59
N ARG A 30 -2.33 -0.88 8.51
CA ARG A 30 -1.32 -1.90 8.24
C ARG A 30 -0.25 -1.84 9.33
N PRO A 31 0.05 -2.95 10.05
CA PRO A 31 1.16 -2.97 10.99
C PRO A 31 2.49 -2.78 10.24
N ASP A 32 3.38 -1.97 10.81
CA ASP A 32 4.72 -1.76 10.26
C ASP A 32 5.46 -3.10 10.22
N VAL A 33 5.81 -3.54 9.02
CA VAL A 33 6.49 -4.83 8.78
C VAL A 33 7.91 -4.82 9.38
N ASP A 34 8.46 -3.62 9.63
CA ASP A 34 9.77 -3.43 10.27
C ASP A 34 9.76 -3.64 11.80
N ALA A 35 8.59 -3.78 12.43
CA ALA A 35 8.47 -3.98 13.88
C ALA A 35 8.49 -5.47 14.30
N THR A 36 8.60 -6.41 13.35
CA THR A 36 8.75 -7.85 13.64
C THR A 36 10.05 -8.37 13.05
N PRO A 37 10.93 -9.04 13.84
CA PRO A 37 12.10 -9.69 13.28
C PRO A 37 11.61 -10.81 12.38
N VAL A 38 11.74 -10.62 11.07
CA VAL A 38 11.39 -11.63 10.07
C VAL A 38 12.48 -12.70 10.14
N GLU A 39 12.20 -13.82 10.79
CA GLU A 39 13.00 -15.04 10.61
C GLU A 39 12.85 -15.48 9.15
N ASP A 40 13.93 -15.29 8.39
CA ASP A 40 14.11 -15.81 7.04
C ASP A 40 14.13 -17.33 7.09
N LYS A 41 13.00 -17.97 6.78
CA LYS A 41 12.97 -19.38 6.40
C LYS A 41 13.01 -19.47 4.89
N SER A 42 14.24 -19.47 4.37
CA SER A 42 14.57 -20.00 3.06
C SER A 42 14.30 -21.51 3.04
N GLU A 43 13.36 -21.96 2.21
CA GLU A 43 13.34 -23.29 1.60
C GLU A 43 13.08 -23.15 0.10
#